data_AF-A0A353V825-F1
#
_entry.id   AF-A0A353V825-F1
#
_cell.length_a   1.000
_cell.length_b   1.000
_cell.length_c   1.000
_cell.angle_alpha   90.00
_cell.angle_beta   90.00
_cell.angle_gamma   90.00
#
_symmetry.space_group_name_H-M   'P 1'
#
loop_
_entity.id
_entity.type
_entity.pdbx_description
1 polymer ?
#
loop_
_entity_poly.entity_id
_entity_poly.type
_entity_poly.pdbx_seq_one_letter_code
_entity_poly.pdbx_strand_id
1 'polypeptide(L)' 'ADQFVLEFAGREMSELDVWKRHGTGRELGAGVVDVKGFNQDTTEDVARRIRRVLEVCPAEKLTVNPDCGFG' A
#
# COMPACT_ATOMS: atom_id res chain seq x y z
N ALA A 1 -4.50 18.01 3.01
CA ALA A 1 -4.43 16.78 2.21
C ALA A 1 -5.14 15.70 3.00
N ASP A 2 -6.18 15.12 2.41
CA ASP A 2 -7.10 14.19 3.09
C ASP A 2 -6.65 12.71 2.95
N GLN A 3 -5.75 12.46 2.00
CA GLN A 3 -5.17 11.15 1.68
C GLN A 3 -3.65 11.17 1.72
N PHE A 4 -3.05 10.10 2.25
CA PHE A 4 -1.61 9.83 2.19
C PHE A 4 -1.33 8.65 1.26
N VAL A 5 -0.33 8.78 0.39
CA VAL A 5 0.09 7.69 -0.52
C VAL A 5 1.43 7.15 -0.04
N LEU A 6 1.50 5.83 0.18
CA LEU A 6 2.67 5.15 0.73
C LEU A 6 3.11 4.00 -0.17
N GLU A 7 4.43 3.81 -0.31
CA GLU A 7 5.04 2.67 -1.00
C GLU A 7 5.14 1.48 -0.02
N PHE A 8 4.43 0.38 -0.27
CA PHE A 8 4.52 -0.81 0.59
C PHE A 8 5.21 -2.01 -0.10
N ALA A 9 5.18 -2.10 -1.43
CA ALA A 9 5.66 -3.29 -2.13
C ALA A 9 7.19 -3.42 -2.06
N GLY A 10 7.92 -2.35 -2.43
CA GLY A 10 9.38 -2.31 -2.39
C GLY A 10 9.98 -2.19 -0.97
N ARG A 11 9.13 -2.08 0.06
CA ARG A 11 9.53 -1.87 1.47
C ARG A 11 9.03 -2.97 2.41
N GLU A 12 8.73 -4.14 1.84
CA GLU A 12 8.31 -5.34 2.58
C GLU A 12 7.14 -5.10 3.55
N MET A 13 6.25 -4.15 3.24
CA MET A 13 5.11 -3.74 4.07
C MET A 13 5.49 -3.15 5.44
N SER A 14 6.73 -2.68 5.64
CA SER A 14 7.22 -2.20 6.94
C SER A 14 6.45 -0.97 7.47
N GLU A 15 5.84 -0.21 6.58
CA GLU A 15 5.09 1.01 6.85
C GLU A 15 3.71 0.75 7.47
N LEU A 16 3.22 -0.50 7.48
CA LEU A 16 1.91 -0.83 8.04
C LEU A 16 1.82 -0.48 9.52
N ASP A 17 2.90 -0.69 10.28
CA ASP A 17 2.96 -0.34 11.70
C ASP A 17 2.90 1.18 11.92
N VAL A 18 3.51 1.95 11.01
CA VAL A 18 3.45 3.42 11.04
C VAL A 18 2.03 3.88 10.72
N TRP A 19 1.41 3.30 9.70
CA TRP A 19 0.02 3.61 9.34
C TRP A 19 -0.93 3.30 10.50
N LYS A 20 -0.79 2.15 11.15
CA LYS A 20 -1.62 1.76 12.30
C LYS A 20 -1.57 2.77 13.45
N ARG A 21 -0.45 3.46 13.64
CA ARG A 21 -0.25 4.48 14.69
C ARG A 21 -0.75 5.87 14.30
N HIS A 22 -0.71 6.22 13.01
CA HIS A 22 -0.87 7.61 12.56
C HIS A 22 -1.96 7.84 11.51
N GLY A 23 -2.54 6.78 10.95
CA GLY A 23 -3.53 6.82 9.87
C GLY A 23 -4.96 7.14 10.31
N THR A 24 -5.21 7.28 11.62
CA THR A 24 -6.56 7.51 12.14
C THR A 24 -7.18 8.77 11.56
N GLY A 25 -8.38 8.62 10.99
CA GLY A 25 -9.16 9.73 10.40
C GLY A 25 -8.72 10.15 9.00
N ARG A 26 -7.79 9.44 8.36
CA ARG A 26 -7.25 9.78 7.03
C ARG A 26 -7.51 8.66 6.03
N GLU A 27 -7.40 8.99 4.74
CA GLU A 27 -7.45 8.02 3.65
C GLU A 27 -6.05 7.52 3.27
N LEU A 28 -5.96 6.28 2.79
CA LEU A 28 -4.70 5.64 2.38
C LEU A 28 -4.72 5.33 0.89
N GLY A 29 -3.70 5.79 0.17
CA GLY A 29 -3.25 5.19 -1.08
C GLY A 29 -2.15 4.18 -0.79
N ALA A 30 -2.44 2.89 -0.99
CA ALA A 30 -1.47 1.82 -0.78
C ALA A 30 -0.78 1.42 -2.09
N GLY A 31 0.51 1.73 -2.18
CA GLY A 31 1.43 1.19 -3.16
C GLY A 31 1.64 -0.31 -2.92
N VAL A 32 1.08 -1.16 -3.77
CA VAL A 32 1.16 -2.63 -3.61
C VAL A 32 1.80 -3.32 -4.80
N VAL A 33 2.24 -2.54 -5.79
CA VAL A 33 3.00 -3.02 -6.96
C VAL A 33 4.38 -2.37 -6.94
N ASP A 34 5.42 -3.19 -6.92
CA ASP A 34 6.81 -2.72 -6.96
C ASP A 34 7.21 -2.42 -8.42
N VAL A 35 7.19 -1.13 -8.76
CA VAL A 35 7.57 -0.64 -10.10
C VAL A 35 9.08 -0.53 -10.29
N LYS A 36 9.87 -0.71 -9.22
CA LYS A 36 11.34 -0.61 -9.24
C LYS A 36 11.99 -2.01 -9.23
N GLY A 37 11.22 -3.05 -8.91
CA GLY A 37 11.65 -4.43 -8.89
C GLY A 37 12.00 -4.98 -10.28
N PHE A 38 12.98 -5.89 -10.33
CA PHE A 38 13.40 -6.57 -11.56
C PHE A 38 12.43 -7.69 -11.98
N ASN A 39 11.56 -8.13 -11.07
CA ASN A 39 10.60 -9.21 -11.31
C ASN A 39 9.18 -8.63 -11.35
N GLN A 40 8.34 -9.20 -12.21
CA GLN A 40 6.92 -8.87 -12.24
C GLN A 40 6.23 -9.42 -10.99
N ASP A 41 5.45 -8.59 -10.32
CA ASP A 41 4.59 -9.02 -9.23
C ASP A 41 3.50 -9.97 -9.73
N THR A 42 3.27 -11.05 -8.98
CA THR A 42 2.16 -11.98 -9.26
C THR A 42 0.83 -11.42 -8.75
N THR A 43 -0.28 -11.90 -9.30
CA THR A 43 -1.63 -11.60 -8.81
C THR A 43 -1.80 -11.97 -7.34
N GLU A 44 -1.18 -13.07 -6.92
CA GLU A 44 -1.18 -13.62 -5.58
C GLU A 44 -0.45 -12.69 -4.60
N ASP A 45 0.72 -12.16 -5.01
CA ASP A 45 1.49 -11.21 -4.21
C ASP A 45 0.73 -9.91 -3.99
N VAL A 46 0.18 -9.33 -5.06
CA VAL A 46 -0.61 -8.09 -4.97
C VAL A 46 -1.82 -8.31 -4.06
N ALA A 47 -2.57 -9.40 -4.25
CA ALA A 47 -3.73 -9.71 -3.42
C ALA A 47 -3.34 -9.95 -1.94
N ARG A 48 -2.21 -10.59 -1.68
CA ARG A 48 -1.67 -10.78 -0.32
C ARG A 48 -1.33 -9.44 0.35
N ARG A 49 -0.69 -8.52 -0.38
CA ARG A 49 -0.36 -7.18 0.13
C ARG A 49 -1.62 -6.37 0.43
N ILE A 50 -2.61 -6.36 -0.47
CA ILE A 50 -3.90 -5.69 -0.24
C ILE A 50 -4.58 -6.21 1.03
N ARG A 51 -4.64 -7.54 1.22
CA ARG A 51 -5.24 -8.13 2.43
C ARG A 51 -4.54 -7.66 3.70
N ARG A 52 -3.21 -7.55 3.70
CA ARG A 52 -2.45 -7.00 4.84
C ARG A 52 -2.77 -5.53 5.11
N VAL A 53 -2.96 -4.71 4.07
CA VAL A 53 -3.36 -3.31 4.25
C VAL A 53 -4.76 -3.23 4.87
N LEU A 54 -5.69 -4.10 4.47
CA LEU A 54 -7.05 -4.16 5.02
C LEU A 54 -7.10 -4.53 6.51
N GLU A 55 -6.04 -5.12 7.08
CA GLU A 55 -5.95 -5.36 8.52
C GLU A 55 -5.77 -4.07 9.33
N VAL A 56 -5.35 -2.97 8.69
CA VAL A 56 -5.03 -1.68 9.35
C VAL A 56 -5.74 -0.47 8.74
N CYS A 57 -6.39 -0.62 7.58
CA CYS A 57 -7.14 0.43 6.90
C CYS A 57 -8.49 -0.13 6.42
N PRO A 58 -9.62 0.50 6.77
CA PRO A 58 -10.91 0.02 6.31
C PRO A 58 -11.08 0.26 4.80
N ALA A 59 -11.78 -0.65 4.12
CA ALA A 59 -11.84 -0.70 2.65
C ALA A 59 -12.38 0.59 2.03
N GLU A 60 -13.33 1.27 2.69
CA GLU A 60 -13.92 2.52 2.22
C GLU A 60 -12.97 3.72 2.25
N LYS A 61 -11.81 3.60 2.92
CA LYS A 61 -10.76 4.63 2.98
C LYS A 61 -9.48 4.22 2.25
N LEU A 62 -9.52 3.10 1.53
CA LEU A 62 -8.37 2.51 0.86
C LEU A 62 -8.48 2.66 -0.65
N THR A 63 -7.50 3.32 -1.25
CA THR A 63 -7.19 3.24 -2.68
C THR A 63 -5.96 2.38 -2.88
N VAL A 64 -5.93 1.60 -3.96
CA VAL A 64 -4.79 0.76 -4.33
C VAL A 64 -4.06 1.39 -5.52
N ASN A 65 -2.73 1.48 -5.44
CA ASN A 65 -1.89 2.10 -6.47
C ASN A 65 -0.56 1.34 -6.65
N PRO A 66 0.20 1.61 -7.72
CA PRO A 66 1.63 1.25 -7.77
C PRO A 66 2.44 2.09 -6.78
N ASP A 67 3.61 1.59 -6.33
CA ASP A 67 4.48 2.32 -5.40
C ASP A 67 4.84 3.72 -5.96
N CYS A 68 5.18 3.82 -7.24
CA CYS A 68 5.53 5.10 -7.86
C CYS A 68 4.92 5.23 -9.27
N GLY A 69 5.10 6.40 -9.88
CA GLY A 69 4.75 6.61 -11.29
C GLY A 69 5.63 5.80 -12.23
N PHE A 70 5.13 5.54 -13.44
CA PHE A 70 5.80 4.68 -14.42
C PHE A 70 6.85 5.37 -15.30
N GLY A 71 7.04 6.70 -15.17
CA GLY A 71 8.13 7.46 -15.81
C GLY A 71 8.05 7.52 -17.33
#